data_AF-A0A2U1L4M2-F1
#
_entry.id   AF-A0A2U1L4M2-F1
#
_cell.length_a   1.000
_cell.length_b   1.000
_cell.length_c   1.000
_cell.angle_alpha   90.00
_cell.angle_beta   90.00
_cell.angle_gamma   90.00
#
_symmetry.space_group_name_H-M   'P 1'
#
loop_
_entity.id
_entity.type
_entity.pdbx_description
1 polymer ?
#
loop_
_entity_poly.entity_id
_entity_poly.type
_entity_poly.pdbx_seq_one_letter_code
_entity_poly.pdbx_strand_id
1 'polypeptide(L)'
;MAKTSPHNVFEAYGNQFHTDFTKFLQMRSEEIVFGGCMVLAFIGRKTRDPTRDDSGWELLAHSLLDMLKEVKMFLKSTGDSNEPRHNHGKNTANLITAVS
;
A
#
# COMPACT_ATOMS: atom_id res chain seq x y z
N MET A 1 -0.71 3.26 9.35
CA MET A 1 0.58 2.68 8.87
C MET A 1 0.98 1.55 9.80
N ALA A 2 1.76 0.57 9.34
CA ALA A 2 2.06 -0.61 10.17
C ALA A 2 3.13 -0.30 11.24
N LYS A 3 2.98 -0.87 12.44
CA LYS A 3 3.97 -0.76 13.54
C LYS A 3 5.33 -1.35 13.17
N THR A 4 5.35 -2.32 12.27
CA THR A 4 6.53 -3.02 11.80
C THR A 4 7.25 -2.30 10.66
N SER A 5 6.68 -1.20 10.15
CA SER A 5 7.32 -0.40 9.11
C SER A 5 8.60 0.26 9.65
N PRO A 6 9.70 0.26 8.88
CA PRO A 6 10.90 1.00 9.27
C PRO A 6 10.66 2.51 9.33
N HIS A 7 11.44 3.22 10.15
CA HIS A 7 11.23 4.65 10.42
C HIS A 7 11.20 5.53 9.16
N ASN A 8 12.06 5.22 8.18
CA ASN A 8 12.16 5.96 6.93
C ASN A 8 10.87 5.92 6.09
N VAL A 9 10.01 4.90 6.26
CA VAL A 9 8.73 4.81 5.55
C VAL A 9 7.80 5.92 5.99
N PHE A 10 7.71 6.19 7.30
CA PHE A 10 6.88 7.28 7.83
C PHE A 10 7.32 8.64 7.30
N GLU A 11 8.63 8.86 7.26
CA GLU A 11 9.22 10.09 6.74
C GLU A 11 8.97 10.25 5.23
N ALA A 12 9.19 9.19 4.45
CA ALA A 12 8.97 9.22 3.01
C ALA A 12 7.52 9.58 2.64
N TYR A 13 6.53 8.96 3.29
CA TYR A 13 5.11 9.30 3.06
C TYR A 13 4.77 10.73 3.52
N GLY A 14 5.34 11.19 4.64
CA GLY A 14 5.18 12.57 5.10
C GLY A 14 5.73 13.59 4.10
N ASN A 15 6.94 13.35 3.61
CA ASN A 15 7.60 14.20 2.61
C ASN A 15 6.86 14.20 1.28
N GLN A 16 6.36 13.04 0.83
CA GLN A 16 5.54 12.93 -0.38
C GLN A 16 4.26 13.75 -0.25
N PHE A 17 3.50 13.56 0.85
CA PHE A 17 2.28 14.33 1.09
C PHE A 17 2.56 15.83 1.13
N HIS A 18 3.62 16.26 1.83
CA HIS A 18 3.98 17.67 1.91
C HIS A 18 4.29 18.26 0.52
N THR A 19 5.09 17.54 -0.27
CA THR A 19 5.49 17.97 -1.62
C THR A 19 4.27 18.08 -2.54
N ASP A 20 3.46 17.02 -2.59
CA ASP A 20 2.31 16.95 -3.48
C ASP A 20 1.22 17.95 -3.08
N PHE A 21 0.93 18.08 -1.78
CA PHE A 21 -0.08 18.99 -1.30
C PHE A 21 0.33 20.45 -1.50
N THR A 22 1.61 20.77 -1.31
CA THR A 22 2.14 22.12 -1.62
C THR A 22 1.97 22.42 -3.10
N LYS A 23 2.35 21.50 -3.98
CA LYS A 23 2.20 21.66 -5.43
C LYS A 23 0.73 21.82 -5.82
N PHE A 24 -0.16 21.03 -5.22
CA PHE A 24 -1.60 21.15 -5.41
C PHE A 24 -2.09 22.57 -5.06
N LEU A 25 -1.72 23.09 -3.89
CA LEU A 25 -2.13 24.43 -3.47
C LEU A 25 -1.54 25.53 -4.36
N GLN A 26 -0.30 25.40 -4.82
CA GLN A 26 0.32 26.33 -5.77
C GLN A 26 -0.50 26.39 -7.07
N MET A 27 -0.79 25.25 -7.69
CA MET A 27 -1.61 25.20 -8.91
C MET A 27 -3.00 25.80 -8.69
N ARG A 28 -3.63 25.49 -7.55
CA ARG A 28 -4.95 26.02 -7.24
C ARG A 28 -4.97 27.51 -6.93
N SER A 29 -3.88 28.07 -6.42
CA SER A 29 -3.77 29.50 -6.13
C SER A 29 -3.84 30.36 -7.40
N GLU A 30 -3.39 29.82 -8.54
CA GLU A 30 -3.44 30.49 -9.85
C GLU A 30 -4.85 30.44 -10.48
N GLU A 31 -5.65 29.43 -10.10
CA GLU A 31 -6.98 29.19 -10.66
C GLU A 31 -8.12 29.82 -9.85
N ILE A 32 -7.91 30.06 -8.55
CA ILE A 32 -8.92 30.68 -7.70
C ILE A 32 -9.12 32.14 -8.10
N VAL A 33 -10.37 32.50 -8.40
CA VAL A 33 -10.77 33.89 -8.68
C VAL A 33 -10.74 34.75 -7.43
N PHE A 34 -10.65 36.08 -7.62
CA PHE A 34 -10.74 37.02 -6.50
C PHE A 34 -12.05 36.81 -5.72
N GLY A 35 -11.93 36.62 -4.39
CA GLY A 35 -13.06 36.30 -3.51
C GLY A 35 -13.54 34.85 -3.57
N GLY A 36 -12.90 33.99 -4.36
CA GLY A 36 -13.19 32.55 -4.42
C GLY A 36 -12.76 31.82 -3.14
N CYS A 37 -13.41 30.69 -2.87
CA CYS A 37 -13.14 29.84 -1.72
C CYS A 37 -12.91 28.40 -2.17
N MET A 38 -11.99 27.71 -1.49
CA MET A 38 -11.74 26.28 -1.67
C MET A 38 -12.11 25.54 -0.39
N VAL A 39 -12.90 24.48 -0.55
CA VAL A 39 -13.24 23.56 0.55
C VAL A 39 -12.50 22.25 0.30
N LEU A 40 -11.71 21.80 1.28
CA LEU A 40 -10.93 20.58 1.21
C LEU A 40 -11.36 19.61 2.31
N ALA A 41 -11.63 18.36 1.93
CA ALA A 41 -12.00 17.29 2.85
C ALA A 41 -11.10 16.07 2.59
N PHE A 42 -10.45 15.59 3.65
CA PHE A 42 -9.54 14.44 3.59
C PHE A 42 -9.84 13.48 4.73
N ILE A 43 -9.52 12.21 4.50
CA ILE A 43 -9.46 11.21 5.56
C ILE A 43 -8.21 11.48 6.38
N GLY A 44 -8.39 12.00 7.58
CA GLY A 44 -7.33 12.27 8.54
C GLY A 44 -7.23 11.17 9.61
N ARG A 45 -6.36 11.42 10.59
CA ARG A 45 -6.19 10.56 11.77
C ARG A 45 -6.45 11.36 13.04
N LYS A 46 -6.98 10.72 14.08
CA LYS A 46 -7.21 11.35 15.40
C LYS A 46 -5.94 11.42 16.24
N THR A 47 -4.98 10.52 16.00
CA THR A 47 -3.74 10.40 16.77
C THR A 47 -2.54 10.94 16.00
N ARG A 48 -1.56 11.47 16.72
CA ARG A 48 -0.26 11.83 16.15
C ARG A 48 0.56 10.60 15.75
N ASP A 49 0.41 9.52 16.50
CA ASP A 49 1.06 8.25 16.21
C ASP A 49 0.48 7.66 14.91
N PRO A 50 1.30 7.49 13.85
CA PRO A 50 0.85 7.00 12.56
C PRO A 50 0.52 5.49 12.55
N THR A 51 0.90 4.78 13.61
CA THR A 51 0.72 3.34 13.75
C THR A 51 -0.57 2.95 14.47
N ARG A 52 -1.25 3.92 15.09
CA ARG A 52 -2.51 3.74 15.82
C ARG A 52 -3.72 4.14 14.97
N ASP A 53 -3.58 3.95 13.67
CA ASP A 53 -4.51 4.42 12.68
C ASP A 53 -5.63 3.39 12.44
N ASP A 54 -6.88 3.80 12.67
CA ASP A 54 -8.07 2.96 12.47
C ASP A 54 -8.50 2.86 10.98
N SER A 55 -7.65 3.31 10.04
CA SER A 55 -7.93 3.41 8.61
C SER A 55 -8.11 2.08 7.87
N GLY A 56 -8.14 0.94 8.57
CA GLY A 56 -8.39 -0.38 7.99
C GLY A 56 -7.25 -0.95 7.14
N TRP A 57 -6.22 -0.16 6.81
CA TRP A 57 -5.04 -0.62 6.06
C TRP A 57 -4.32 -1.79 6.74
N GLU A 58 -4.34 -1.83 8.07
CA GLU A 58 -3.77 -2.95 8.82
C GLU A 58 -4.56 -4.24 8.58
N LEU A 59 -5.90 -4.19 8.57
CA LEU A 59 -6.74 -5.35 8.26
C LEU A 59 -6.50 -5.84 6.84
N LEU A 60 -6.43 -4.92 5.86
CA LEU A 60 -6.12 -5.27 4.48
C LEU A 60 -4.76 -5.97 4.37
N ALA A 61 -3.73 -5.43 5.04
CA ALA A 61 -2.40 -6.04 5.05
C ALA A 61 -2.41 -7.46 5.65
N HIS A 62 -3.16 -7.68 6.74
CA HIS A 62 -3.31 -9.01 7.33
C HIS A 62 -4.03 -9.98 6.38
N SER A 63 -5.13 -9.55 5.75
CA SER A 63 -5.86 -10.39 4.78
C SER A 63 -4.98 -10.78 3.59
N LEU A 64 -4.19 -9.84 3.06
CA LEU A 64 -3.23 -10.12 1.99
C LEU A 64 -2.17 -11.12 2.43
N LEU A 65 -1.62 -10.95 3.64
CA LEU A 65 -0.64 -11.86 4.20
C LEU A 65 -1.19 -13.28 4.36
N ASP A 66 -2.45 -13.41 4.79
CA ASP A 66 -3.08 -14.72 4.96
C ASP A 66 -3.34 -15.41 3.61
N MET A 67 -3.82 -14.68 2.60
CA MET A 67 -3.94 -15.22 1.24
C MET A 67 -2.59 -15.69 0.68
N LEU A 68 -1.50 -14.94 0.92
CA LEU A 68 -0.16 -15.35 0.49
C LEU A 68 0.31 -16.65 1.17
N LYS A 69 -0.01 -16.85 2.45
CA LYS A 69 0.31 -18.10 3.16
C LYS A 69 -0.43 -19.28 2.54
N GLU A 70 -1.72 -19.13 2.25
CA GLU A 70 -2.52 -20.18 1.61
C GLU A 70 -1.98 -20.56 0.24
N VAL A 71 -1.68 -19.57 -0.60
CA VAL A 71 -1.07 -19.80 -1.93
C VAL A 71 0.28 -20.50 -1.78
N LYS A 72 1.12 -20.08 -0.84
CA LYS A 72 2.42 -20.72 -0.59
C LYS A 72 2.28 -22.17 -0.12
N MET A 73 1.30 -22.47 0.72
CA MET A 73 1.00 -23.85 1.16
C MET A 73 0.53 -24.72 -0.02
N PHE A 74 -0.38 -24.21 -0.85
CA PHE A 74 -0.85 -24.91 -2.05
C PHE A 74 0.31 -25.23 -3.00
N LEU A 75 1.18 -24.25 -3.29
CA LEU A 75 2.32 -24.44 -4.18
C LEU A 75 3.32 -25.49 -3.65
N LYS A 76 3.58 -25.47 -2.33
CA LYS A 76 4.43 -26.48 -1.68
C LYS A 76 3.83 -27.90 -1.80
N SER A 77 2.52 -28.03 -1.66
CA SER A 77 1.82 -29.31 -1.86
C SER A 77 1.88 -29.81 -3.30
N THR A 78 1.92 -28.92 -4.30
CA THR A 78 2.03 -29.31 -5.72
C THR A 78 3.45 -29.61 -6.19
N GLY A 79 4.49 -29.11 -5.50
CA GLY A 79 5.89 -29.38 -5.83
C GLY A 79 6.38 -30.78 -5.41
N ASP A 80 5.63 -31.46 -4.54
CA ASP A 80 5.94 -32.81 -4.05
C ASP A 80 5.28 -33.92 -4.90
N SER A 81 4.33 -33.55 -5.76
CA SER A 81 3.66 -34.49 -6.67
C SER A 81 4.34 -34.43 -8.04
N ASN A 82 5.27 -35.35 -8.28
CA ASN A 82 5.93 -35.58 -9.56
C ASN A 82 4.91 -36.09 -10.61
N GLU A 83 4.12 -35.16 -11.17
CA GLU A 83 3.23 -35.43 -12.32
C GLU A 83 3.57 -34.41 -13.41
N PRO A 84 3.81 -34.84 -14.68
CA PRO A 84 4.37 -33.95 -15.70
C PRO A 84 3.33 -32.93 -16.14
N ARG A 85 3.41 -31.70 -15.60
CA ARG A 85 2.45 -30.63 -15.92
C ARG A 85 3.01 -29.64 -16.94
N HIS A 86 2.22 -29.48 -18.00
CA HIS A 86 2.50 -28.71 -19.20
C HIS A 86 2.63 -27.20 -18.90
N ASN A 87 3.88 -26.70 -18.90
CA ASN A 87 4.42 -25.37 -19.22
C ASN A 87 3.65 -24.03 -18.98
N HIS A 88 2.52 -23.97 -18.27
CA HIS A 88 1.81 -22.69 -17.98
C HIS A 88 2.15 -22.07 -16.59
N GLY A 89 2.83 -22.82 -15.70
CA GLY A 89 3.13 -22.40 -14.33
C GLY A 89 4.38 -21.53 -14.13
N LYS A 90 5.11 -21.19 -15.20
CA LYS A 90 6.35 -20.40 -15.11
C LYS A 90 6.11 -18.92 -14.82
N ASN A 91 4.95 -18.38 -15.23
CA ASN A 91 4.64 -16.95 -15.07
C ASN A 91 4.21 -16.59 -13.64
N THR A 92 3.56 -17.51 -12.91
CA THR A 92 3.09 -17.26 -11.53
C THR A 92 4.21 -17.32 -10.51
N ALA A 93 5.20 -18.21 -10.68
CA ALA A 93 6.37 -18.29 -9.82
C ALA A 93 7.24 -17.02 -9.88
N ASN A 94 7.36 -16.41 -11.07
CA ASN A 94 8.15 -15.18 -11.26
C ASN A 94 7.50 -13.95 -10.61
N LEU A 95 6.16 -13.88 -10.58
CA LEU A 95 5.43 -12.78 -9.94
C LEU A 95 5.57 -12.79 -8.42
N ILE A 96 5.69 -13.96 -7.79
CA ILE A 96 5.81 -14.06 -6.32
C ILE A 96 7.24 -13.73 -5.84
N THR A 97 8.27 -14.15 -6.59
CA THR A 97 9.67 -13.79 -6.29
C THR A 97 9.93 -12.30 -6.42
N ALA A 98 9.22 -11.60 -7.30
CA ALA A 98 9.35 -10.15 -7.47
C ALA A 98 8.72 -9.32 -6.33
N VAL A 99 7.91 -9.94 -5.46
CA VAL A 99 7.14 -9.27 -4.40
C VAL A 99 7.59 -9.70 -2.99
N SER A 100 8.51 -10.68 -2.88
CA SER A 100 9.15 -11.10 -1.63
C SER A 100 10.51 -10.43 -1.43
#